data_AF-A0A3B9BBI6-F1
#
_entry.id   AF-A0A3B9BBI6-F1
#
_cell.length_a   1.000
_cell.length_b   1.000
_cell.length_c   1.000
_cell.angle_alpha   90.00
_cell.angle_beta   90.00
_cell.angle_gamma   90.00
#
_symmetry.space_group_name_H-M   'P 1'
#
loop_
_entity.id
_entity.type
_entity.pdbx_description
1 polymer ?
#
loop_
_entity_poly.entity_id
_entity_poly.type
_entity_poly.pdbx_seq_one_letter_code
_entity_poly.pdbx_strand_id
1 'polypeptide(L)'
;MGLKNIPMQVNVHQMQVVSKGSDASCEATPEGIHRDGHDYVSIVFWRRENVVGGISRVYNEALECSAEFELQQAGEAILINDRIGYHEVTSFQAQAPNKPALREVFVFDWNEL
;
A
#
# COMPACT_ATOMS: atom_id res chain seq x y z
N MET A 1 3.12 22.32 23.62
CA MET A 1 3.00 21.98 22.19
C MET A 1 1.50 21.88 21.91
N GLY A 2 0.93 22.84 21.20
CA GLY A 2 -0.51 22.85 20.90
C GLY A 2 -0.75 22.22 19.54
N LEU A 3 -1.76 21.34 19.43
CA LEU A 3 -2.24 20.88 18.12
C LEU A 3 -2.69 22.12 17.34
N LYS A 4 -2.12 22.33 16.15
CA LYS A 4 -2.58 23.36 15.24
C LYS A 4 -3.81 22.81 14.51
N ASN A 5 -4.89 23.59 14.47
CA ASN A 5 -6.05 23.28 13.63
C ASN A 5 -5.69 23.68 12.19
N ILE A 6 -5.07 22.75 11.46
CA ILE A 6 -4.77 22.90 10.03
C ILE A 6 -5.88 22.16 9.28
N PRO A 7 -6.65 22.83 8.41
CA PRO A 7 -7.63 22.16 7.58
C PRO A 7 -6.92 21.24 6.57
N MET A 8 -7.46 20.05 6.37
CA MET A 8 -6.88 19.03 5.49
C MET A 8 -7.95 18.54 4.51
N GLN A 9 -7.59 18.35 3.24
CA GLN A 9 -8.34 17.52 2.30
C GLN A 9 -7.90 16.07 2.47
N VAL A 10 -8.89 15.16 2.49
CA VAL A 10 -8.64 13.71 2.54
C VAL A 10 -9.34 13.05 1.35
N ASN A 11 -8.57 12.38 0.49
CA ASN A 11 -9.11 11.52 -0.56
C ASN A 11 -9.01 10.05 -0.11
N VAL A 12 -9.97 9.21 -0.51
CA VAL A 12 -10.02 7.81 -0.12
C VAL A 12 -10.22 6.93 -1.34
N HIS A 13 -9.29 6.00 -1.53
CA HIS A 13 -9.22 5.09 -2.67
C HIS A 13 -9.38 3.66 -2.16
N GLN A 14 -10.51 3.01 -2.45
CA GLN A 14 -10.63 1.57 -2.25
C GLN A 14 -10.02 0.86 -3.46
N MET A 15 -9.02 0.02 -3.22
CA MET A 15 -8.32 -0.72 -4.26
C MET A 15 -8.34 -2.21 -3.98
N GLN A 16 -8.74 -2.97 -5.00
CA GLN A 16 -8.70 -4.42 -5.01
C GLN A 16 -7.87 -4.89 -6.20
N VAL A 17 -6.81 -5.63 -5.91
CA VAL A 17 -5.95 -6.25 -6.93
C VAL A 17 -6.23 -7.74 -6.94
N VAL A 18 -6.53 -8.30 -8.12
CA VAL A 18 -6.94 -9.70 -8.30
C VAL A 18 -6.07 -10.37 -9.37
N SER A 19 -5.63 -11.60 -9.12
CA SER A 19 -4.87 -12.37 -10.11
C SER A 19 -5.73 -12.86 -11.27
N LYS A 20 -5.22 -12.67 -12.49
CA LYS A 20 -5.82 -13.20 -13.71
C LYS A 20 -5.20 -14.56 -14.04
N GLY A 21 -5.77 -15.63 -13.47
CA GLY A 21 -5.33 -17.00 -13.75
C GLY A 21 -4.33 -17.57 -12.75
N SER A 22 -3.96 -18.83 -12.97
CA SER A 22 -3.32 -19.69 -11.96
C SER A 22 -1.87 -19.37 -11.63
N ASP A 23 -1.16 -18.72 -12.55
CA ASP A 23 0.30 -18.57 -12.49
C ASP A 23 0.78 -17.15 -12.87
N ALA A 24 -0.11 -16.17 -12.87
CA ALA A 24 0.24 -14.79 -13.21
C ALA A 24 0.68 -13.99 -11.97
N SER A 25 1.90 -13.43 -12.03
CA SER A 25 2.34 -12.38 -11.10
C SER A 25 1.42 -11.17 -11.20
N CYS A 26 1.02 -10.64 -10.05
CA CYS A 26 0.21 -9.44 -9.93
C CYS A 26 1.05 -8.31 -9.37
N GLU A 27 1.18 -7.25 -10.16
CA GLU A 27 1.83 -6.03 -9.75
C GLU A 27 0.78 -5.09 -9.17
N ALA A 28 0.81 -4.88 -7.85
CA ALA A 28 -0.06 -3.90 -7.19
C ALA A 28 0.41 -2.47 -7.46
N THR A 29 1.73 -2.29 -7.57
CA THR A 29 2.39 -1.02 -7.87
C THR A 29 3.27 -1.20 -9.12
N PRO A 30 2.67 -1.29 -10.34
CA PRO A 30 3.40 -1.57 -11.58
C PRO A 30 4.48 -0.52 -11.92
N GLU A 31 4.36 0.69 -11.38
CA GLU A 31 5.34 1.77 -11.43
C GLU A 31 6.61 1.52 -10.58
N GLY A 32 6.57 0.58 -9.63
CA GLY A 32 7.68 0.29 -8.70
C GLY A 32 7.72 1.23 -7.49
N ILE A 33 8.92 1.52 -6.98
CA ILE A 33 9.12 2.41 -5.82
C ILE A 33 8.72 3.84 -6.20
N HIS A 34 7.72 4.41 -5.52
CA HIS A 34 7.16 5.72 -5.85
C HIS A 34 6.73 6.54 -4.63
N ARG A 35 6.21 7.74 -4.92
CA ARG A 35 5.46 8.63 -4.03
C ARG A 35 4.20 9.02 -4.77
N ASP A 36 3.12 9.26 -4.03
CA ASP A 36 1.85 9.66 -4.64
C ASP A 36 1.77 11.18 -4.85
N GLY A 37 2.65 11.94 -4.19
CA GLY A 37 2.71 13.40 -4.30
C GLY A 37 1.78 14.11 -3.31
N HIS A 38 1.50 13.47 -2.18
CA HIS A 38 0.67 14.00 -1.10
C HIS A 38 1.50 14.39 0.12
N ASP A 39 0.85 15.00 1.11
CA ASP A 39 1.55 15.34 2.35
C ASP A 39 1.76 14.09 3.21
N TYR A 40 0.72 13.25 3.28
CA TYR A 40 0.76 11.95 3.91
C TYR A 40 -0.09 10.97 3.09
N VAL A 41 0.32 9.71 3.10
CA VAL A 41 -0.42 8.59 2.53
C VAL A 41 -0.54 7.50 3.59
N SER A 42 -1.68 6.83 3.65
CA SER A 42 -1.86 5.65 4.48
C SER A 42 -2.44 4.51 3.69
N ILE A 43 -1.81 3.35 3.83
CA ILE A 43 -2.27 2.09 3.27
C ILE A 43 -2.91 1.32 4.42
N VAL A 44 -4.24 1.23 4.40
CA VAL A 44 -5.04 0.49 5.40
C VAL A 44 -5.46 -0.84 4.80
N PHE A 45 -4.98 -1.92 5.38
CA PHE A 45 -5.27 -3.27 4.91
C PHE A 45 -6.71 -3.66 5.24
N TRP A 46 -7.41 -4.23 4.26
CA TRP A 46 -8.75 -4.77 4.46
C TRP A 46 -8.72 -6.30 4.51
N ARG A 47 -8.27 -6.95 3.44
CA ARG A 47 -8.16 -8.41 3.39
C ARG A 47 -7.21 -8.89 2.31
N ARG A 48 -6.79 -10.14 2.46
CA ARG A 48 -6.13 -10.91 1.42
C ARG A 48 -6.65 -12.34 1.40
N GLU A 49 -6.72 -12.92 0.22
CA GLU A 49 -7.18 -14.29 0.02
C GLU A 49 -6.25 -14.98 -0.97
N ASN A 50 -5.69 -16.13 -0.60
CA ASN A 50 -4.85 -16.95 -1.48
C ASN A 50 -3.62 -16.19 -2.04
N VAL A 51 -3.03 -15.28 -1.27
CA VAL A 51 -1.90 -14.42 -1.69
C VAL A 51 -0.59 -14.90 -1.09
N VAL A 52 0.44 -15.09 -1.91
CA VAL A 52 1.86 -15.13 -1.51
C VAL A 52 2.55 -13.88 -2.05
N GLY A 53 3.31 -13.17 -1.23
CA GLY A 53 3.87 -11.86 -1.56
C GLY A 53 2.94 -10.71 -1.15
N GLY A 54 2.93 -9.61 -1.92
CA GLY A 54 2.09 -8.45 -1.63
C GLY A 54 2.57 -7.67 -0.41
N ILE A 55 3.88 -7.67 -0.20
CA ILE A 55 4.55 -7.09 0.95
C ILE A 55 4.70 -5.59 0.74
N SER A 56 4.28 -4.79 1.71
CA SER A 56 4.42 -3.34 1.64
C SER A 56 5.80 -2.93 2.14
N ARG A 57 6.49 -2.07 1.41
CA ARG A 57 7.82 -1.57 1.78
C ARG A 57 7.85 -0.07 1.77
N VAL A 58 8.63 0.49 2.69
CA VAL A 58 8.85 1.94 2.82
C VAL A 58 10.34 2.22 2.72
N TYR A 59 10.71 3.23 1.96
CA TYR A 59 12.09 3.60 1.67
C TYR A 59 12.36 5.03 2.08
N ASN A 60 13.62 5.29 2.45
CA ASN A 60 14.11 6.64 2.70
C ASN A 60 14.38 7.39 1.38
N GLU A 61 14.85 8.64 1.48
CA GLU A 61 15.18 9.47 0.31
C GLU A 61 16.34 8.93 -0.54
N ALA A 62 17.17 8.04 0.01
CA ALA A 62 18.23 7.33 -0.71
C ALA A 62 17.74 6.05 -1.40
N LEU A 63 16.43 5.77 -1.37
CA LEU A 63 15.80 4.54 -1.88
C LEU A 63 16.29 3.27 -1.17
N GLU A 64 16.73 3.39 0.08
CA GLU A 64 17.07 2.24 0.92
C GLU A 64 15.82 1.78 1.67
N CYS A 65 15.54 0.48 1.64
CA CYS A 65 14.39 -0.10 2.33
C CYS A 65 14.55 0.11 3.84
N SER A 66 13.65 0.89 4.42
CA SER A 66 13.65 1.27 5.84
C SER A 66 12.74 0.38 6.67
N ALA A 67 11.67 -0.15 6.06
CA ALA A 67 10.73 -1.04 6.70
C ALA A 67 10.00 -1.93 5.68
N GLU A 68 9.64 -3.13 6.12
CA GLU A 68 8.87 -4.12 5.35
C GLU A 68 7.73 -4.65 6.21
N PHE A 69 6.53 -4.74 5.65
CA PHE A 69 5.33 -5.18 6.35
C PHE A 69 4.52 -6.15 5.48
N GLU A 70 4.31 -7.35 6.00
CA GLU A 70 3.28 -8.23 5.48
C GLU A 70 1.98 -7.99 6.25
N LEU A 71 1.07 -7.20 5.67
CA LEU A 71 -0.23 -6.92 6.29
C LEU A 71 -1.15 -8.15 6.16
N GLN A 72 -1.74 -8.57 7.27
CA GLN A 72 -2.48 -9.81 7.44
C GLN A 72 -3.86 -9.60 8.09
N GLN A 73 -4.03 -8.57 8.92
CA GLN A 73 -5.25 -8.33 9.69
C GLN A 73 -5.93 -7.03 9.28
N ALA A 74 -7.25 -7.08 9.08
CA ALA A 74 -8.05 -5.92 8.73
C ALA A 74 -7.82 -4.77 9.71
N GLY A 75 -7.54 -3.58 9.18
CA GLY A 75 -7.24 -2.38 9.97
C GLY A 75 -5.76 -2.17 10.27
N GLU A 76 -4.87 -3.13 9.98
CA GLU A 76 -3.43 -2.86 9.97
C GLU A 76 -3.13 -1.75 8.95
N ALA A 77 -2.37 -0.75 9.37
CA ALA A 77 -2.14 0.44 8.58
C ALA A 77 -0.67 0.84 8.60
N ILE A 78 -0.21 1.32 7.45
CA ILE A 78 1.06 2.01 7.30
C ILE A 78 0.71 3.47 7.06
N LEU A 79 1.30 4.39 7.82
CA LEU A 79 1.21 5.83 7.59
C LEU A 79 2.58 6.35 7.19
N ILE A 80 2.63 7.07 6.08
CA ILE A 80 3.86 7.52 5.44
C ILE A 80 3.81 9.04 5.32
N ASN A 81 4.90 9.70 5.68
CA ASN A 81 5.15 11.08 5.27
C ASN A 81 5.58 11.06 3.81
N ASP A 82 4.61 11.16 2.89
CA ASP A 82 4.81 10.97 1.46
C ASP A 82 5.70 12.07 0.83
N ARG A 83 5.91 13.19 1.55
CA ARG A 83 6.89 14.21 1.15
C ARG A 83 8.32 13.67 1.08
N ILE A 84 8.67 12.69 1.92
CA ILE A 84 10.05 12.18 2.06
C ILE A 84 10.18 10.65 2.01
N GLY A 85 9.09 9.92 2.20
CA GLY A 85 9.07 8.46 2.18
C GLY A 85 8.60 7.95 0.83
N TYR A 86 9.36 7.03 0.23
CA TYR A 86 8.90 6.28 -0.94
C TYR A 86 8.29 4.96 -0.49
N HIS A 87 7.46 4.35 -1.33
CA HIS A 87 6.86 3.05 -1.03
C HIS A 87 6.62 2.20 -2.27
N GLU A 88 6.48 0.90 -2.05
CA GLU A 88 6.02 -0.06 -3.06
C GLU A 88 5.19 -1.15 -2.37
N VAL A 89 4.48 -1.94 -3.18
CA VAL A 89 4.00 -3.25 -2.77
C VAL A 89 4.62 -4.29 -3.70
N THR A 90 5.34 -5.27 -3.14
CA THR A 90 5.93 -6.33 -3.95
C THR A 90 4.84 -7.03 -4.76
N SER A 91 5.25 -7.60 -5.89
CA SER A 91 4.36 -8.47 -6.64
C SER A 91 3.82 -9.61 -5.77
N PHE A 92 2.68 -10.15 -6.18
CA PHE A 92 2.06 -11.26 -5.48
C PHE A 92 1.46 -12.28 -6.44
N GLN A 93 1.30 -13.51 -5.95
CA GLN A 93 0.80 -14.64 -6.73
C GLN A 93 -0.21 -15.45 -5.93
N ALA A 94 -0.95 -16.30 -6.64
CA ALA A 94 -1.87 -17.26 -6.03
C ALA A 94 -1.10 -18.34 -5.27
N GLN A 95 -1.43 -18.55 -4.00
CA GLN A 95 -0.86 -19.65 -3.21
C GLN A 95 -1.30 -21.01 -3.76
N ALA A 96 -2.59 -21.13 -4.08
CA ALA A 96 -3.19 -22.27 -4.76
C ALA A 96 -3.50 -21.88 -6.22
N PRO A 97 -2.89 -22.55 -7.22
CA PRO A 97 -2.98 -22.13 -8.63
C PRO A 97 -4.41 -22.14 -9.17
N ASN A 98 -5.28 -23.03 -8.70
CA ASN A 98 -6.65 -23.12 -9.25
C ASN A 98 -7.63 -22.07 -8.67
N LYS A 99 -7.16 -21.08 -7.92
CA LYS A 99 -7.98 -20.03 -7.32
C LYS A 99 -7.35 -18.65 -7.54
N PRO A 100 -8.14 -17.59 -7.70
CA PRO A 100 -7.59 -16.23 -7.78
C PRO A 100 -6.92 -15.86 -6.45
N ALA A 101 -5.91 -15.00 -6.54
CA ALA A 101 -5.32 -14.27 -5.42
C ALA A 101 -5.98 -12.89 -5.35
N LEU A 102 -6.26 -12.40 -4.14
CA LEU A 102 -6.89 -11.10 -3.94
C LEU A 102 -6.21 -10.36 -2.81
N ARG A 103 -5.89 -9.08 -3.03
CA ARG A 103 -5.43 -8.15 -2.00
C ARG A 103 -6.24 -6.88 -2.08
N GLU A 104 -6.82 -6.45 -0.95
CA GLU A 104 -7.70 -5.30 -0.86
C GLU A 104 -7.22 -4.34 0.23
N VAL A 105 -7.15 -3.06 -0.12
CA VAL A 105 -6.70 -1.97 0.75
C VAL A 105 -7.58 -0.74 0.55
N PHE A 106 -7.62 0.12 1.56
CA PHE A 106 -8.01 1.50 1.42
C PHE A 106 -6.76 2.35 1.50
N VAL A 107 -6.58 3.24 0.52
CA VAL A 107 -5.53 4.26 0.56
C VAL A 107 -6.17 5.60 0.90
N PHE A 108 -5.56 6.31 1.84
CA PHE A 108 -5.98 7.63 2.27
C PHE A 108 -4.87 8.62 1.96
N ASP A 109 -5.24 9.69 1.27
CA ASP A 109 -4.31 10.72 0.83
C ASP A 109 -4.67 12.04 1.49
N TRP A 110 -3.74 12.60 2.26
CA TRP A 110 -3.93 13.84 2.99
C TRP A 110 -3.15 14.98 2.35
N ASN A 111 -3.80 16.14 2.21
CA ASN A 111 -3.18 17.38 1.76
C ASN A 111 -3.65 18.53 2.66
N GLU A 112 -2.72 19.34 3.16
CA GLU A 112 -3.00 20.63 3.80
C GLU A 112 -3.69 21.56 2.78
N LEU A 113 -4.74 22.27 3.22
CA LEU A 113 -5.49 23.22 2.39
C LEU A 113 -4.90 24.63 2.38
#